data_AF-A0A8C6QMZ2-F1
#
_entry.id   AF-A0A8C6QMZ2-F1
#
_cell.length_a   1.000
_cell.length_b   1.000
_cell.length_c   1.000
_cell.angle_alpha   90.00
_cell.angle_beta   90.00
_cell.angle_gamma   90.00
#
_symmetry.space_group_name_H-M   'P 1'
#
loop_
_entity.id
_entity.type
_entity.pdbx_description
1 polymer ?
#
loop_
_entity_poly.entity_id
_entity_poly.type
_entity_poly.pdbx_seq_one_letter_code
_entity_poly.pdbx_strand_id
1 'polypeptide(L)'
;TLPEDVKPGTVVTTLMATDADLEPAFRLMNFAIEEGDPEGIFDLIWEPDSGYVQLKLHKNLDYETAPHHKVVVVVQNVEKLVGPGPGPEATATVTILVERVMPPLKLDQESYETSVPVSTPAGSLLLTIQPSESMNRTISPI
;
A
#
# COMPACT_ATOMS: atom_id res chain seq x y z
N THR A 1 1.44 -6.00 5.47
CA THR A 1 0.53 -4.83 5.51
C THR A 1 1.39 -3.58 5.39
N LEU A 2 0.81 -2.46 4.97
CA LEU A 2 1.50 -1.17 4.87
C LEU A 2 0.59 -0.03 5.36
N PRO A 3 1.09 0.90 6.18
CA PRO A 3 0.34 2.11 6.51
C PRO A 3 0.16 3.01 5.30
N GLU A 4 -0.98 3.68 5.20
CA GLU A 4 -1.31 4.49 4.02
C GLU A 4 -0.37 5.69 3.79
N ASP A 5 0.27 6.19 4.85
CA ASP A 5 1.17 7.36 4.81
C ASP A 5 2.63 7.01 4.43
N VAL A 6 2.90 5.72 4.20
CA VAL A 6 4.21 5.21 3.79
C VAL A 6 4.65 5.85 2.47
N LYS A 7 5.94 6.18 2.37
CA LYS A 7 6.45 6.92 1.21
C LYS A 7 6.71 6.01 0.01
N PRO A 8 6.46 6.51 -1.22
CA PRO A 8 6.97 5.89 -2.44
C PRO A 8 8.46 5.59 -2.35
N GLY A 9 8.87 4.49 -2.98
CA GLY A 9 10.20 3.89 -2.87
C GLY A 9 10.31 2.80 -1.80
N THR A 10 9.30 2.65 -0.93
CA THR A 10 9.29 1.60 0.11
C THR A 10 9.18 0.22 -0.51
N VAL A 11 10.01 -0.73 -0.04
CA VAL A 11 9.89 -2.14 -0.41
C VAL A 11 8.67 -2.73 0.29
N VAL A 12 7.73 -3.22 -0.50
CA VAL A 12 6.53 -3.93 -0.03
C VAL A 12 6.90 -5.36 0.37
N THR A 13 7.57 -6.07 -0.54
CA THR A 13 8.05 -7.43 -0.33
C THR A 13 9.12 -7.79 -1.35
N THR A 14 9.83 -8.88 -1.10
CA THR A 14 10.77 -9.51 -2.04
C THR A 14 10.23 -10.88 -2.43
N LEU A 15 10.13 -11.13 -3.73
CA LEU A 15 9.78 -12.42 -4.31
C LEU A 15 11.06 -13.12 -4.78
N MET A 16 11.01 -14.45 -4.80
CA MET A 16 12.12 -15.29 -5.27
C MET A 16 11.59 -16.25 -6.34
N ALA A 17 12.34 -16.38 -7.43
CA ALA A 17 12.13 -17.35 -8.49
C ALA A 17 13.42 -18.16 -8.70
N THR A 18 13.27 -19.41 -9.11
CA THR A 18 14.39 -20.34 -9.28
C THR A 18 14.24 -21.09 -10.60
N ASP A 19 15.35 -21.28 -11.30
CA ASP A 19 15.43 -22.08 -12.51
C ASP A 19 16.52 -23.15 -12.35
N ALA A 20 16.25 -24.36 -12.83
CA ALA A 20 17.10 -25.53 -12.68
C ALA A 20 18.12 -25.71 -13.82
N ASP A 21 18.08 -24.87 -14.87
CA ASP A 21 19.03 -24.94 -15.97
C ASP A 21 20.47 -24.73 -15.50
N LEU A 22 21.39 -25.54 -16.03
CA LEU A 22 22.80 -25.48 -15.61
C LEU A 22 23.52 -24.25 -16.18
N GLU A 23 23.16 -23.83 -17.39
CA GLU A 23 23.75 -22.69 -18.07
C GLU A 23 23.17 -21.38 -17.52
N PRO A 24 23.98 -20.46 -16.95
CA PRO A 24 23.50 -19.19 -16.41
C PRO A 24 22.66 -18.36 -17.38
N ALA A 25 23.01 -18.35 -18.67
CA ALA A 25 22.25 -17.60 -19.68
C ALA A 25 20.77 -18.05 -19.76
N PHE A 26 20.49 -19.34 -19.51
CA PHE A 26 19.13 -19.87 -19.56
C PHE A 26 18.34 -19.62 -18.27
N ARG A 27 18.99 -19.25 -17.17
CA ARG A 27 18.33 -18.89 -15.92
C ARG A 27 18.00 -17.40 -15.78
N LEU A 28 18.36 -16.57 -16.76
CA LEU A 28 18.01 -15.15 -16.74
C LEU A 28 16.50 -14.98 -16.87
N MET A 29 15.92 -14.14 -16.01
CA MET A 29 14.47 -13.96 -15.88
C MET A 29 14.06 -12.50 -16.07
N ASN A 30 12.89 -12.31 -16.67
CA ASN A 30 12.16 -11.05 -16.69
C ASN A 30 10.93 -11.16 -15.78
N PHE A 31 10.66 -10.09 -15.05
CA PHE A 31 9.51 -9.97 -14.17
C PHE A 31 8.58 -8.87 -14.66
N ALA A 32 7.27 -9.07 -14.50
CA ALA A 32 6.26 -8.07 -14.80
C ALA A 32 5.07 -8.18 -13.84
N ILE A 33 4.36 -7.07 -13.64
CA ILE A 33 3.03 -7.10 -13.04
C ILE A 33 2.04 -7.35 -14.18
N GLU A 34 1.40 -8.52 -14.17
CA GLU A 34 0.45 -8.95 -15.20
C GLU A 34 -0.96 -8.41 -14.91
N GLU A 35 -1.39 -8.45 -13.65
CA GLU A 35 -2.74 -8.05 -13.23
C GLU A 35 -2.74 -7.29 -11.90
N GLY A 36 -3.80 -6.52 -11.68
CA GLY A 36 -4.12 -5.96 -10.37
C GLY A 36 -3.47 -4.63 -10.01
N ASP A 37 -2.75 -4.01 -10.95
CA ASP A 37 -2.17 -2.67 -10.78
C ASP A 37 -2.37 -1.76 -12.02
N PRO A 38 -3.62 -1.46 -12.43
CA PRO A 38 -3.89 -0.62 -13.60
C PRO A 38 -3.43 0.84 -13.42
N GLU A 39 -3.25 1.27 -12.17
CA GLU A 39 -2.86 2.63 -11.83
C GLU A 39 -1.34 2.80 -11.69
N GLY A 40 -0.55 1.72 -11.77
CA GLY A 40 0.90 1.78 -11.58
C GLY A 40 1.27 2.28 -10.19
N ILE A 41 0.62 1.72 -9.16
CA ILE A 41 0.88 1.99 -7.74
C ILE A 41 2.15 1.27 -7.30
N PHE A 42 2.52 0.17 -7.96
CA PHE A 42 3.67 -0.65 -7.62
C PHE A 42 4.66 -0.78 -8.79
N ASP A 43 5.93 -0.89 -8.44
CA ASP A 43 7.04 -1.16 -9.36
C ASP A 43 7.72 -2.47 -8.99
N LEU A 44 8.36 -3.09 -9.98
CA LEU A 44 9.28 -4.21 -9.78
C LEU A 44 10.72 -3.76 -10.00
N ILE A 45 11.61 -4.08 -9.07
CA ILE A 45 13.05 -3.82 -9.17
C ILE A 45 13.80 -5.12 -8.93
N TRP A 46 14.67 -5.51 -9.86
CA TRP A 46 15.51 -6.69 -9.75
C TRP A 46 16.87 -6.45 -10.40
N GLU A 47 17.85 -7.23 -9.94
CA GLU A 47 19.14 -7.33 -10.61
C GLU A 47 19.15 -8.60 -11.48
N PRO A 48 19.76 -8.55 -12.68
CA PRO A 48 19.94 -9.74 -13.51
C PRO A 48 20.63 -10.87 -12.75
N ASP A 49 20.24 -12.12 -13.04
CA ASP A 49 20.79 -13.35 -12.44
C ASP A 49 20.62 -13.51 -10.91
N SER A 50 19.93 -12.57 -10.23
CA SER A 50 19.70 -12.68 -8.78
C SER A 50 18.61 -13.69 -8.41
N GLY A 51 17.63 -13.90 -9.29
CA GLY A 51 16.40 -14.65 -8.98
C GLY A 51 15.47 -13.94 -7.98
N TYR A 52 15.82 -12.73 -7.52
CA TYR A 52 15.03 -11.94 -6.58
C TYR A 52 14.45 -10.70 -7.25
N VAL A 53 13.19 -10.42 -6.97
CA VAL A 53 12.52 -9.17 -7.40
C VAL A 53 11.86 -8.50 -6.21
N GLN A 54 12.07 -7.19 -6.07
CA GLN A 54 11.42 -6.37 -5.07
C GLN A 54 10.18 -5.73 -5.67
N LEU A 55 9.03 -5.94 -5.04
CA LEU A 55 7.83 -5.14 -5.26
C LEU A 55 7.96 -3.87 -4.41
N LYS A 56 7.96 -2.70 -5.05
CA LYS A 56 8.08 -1.41 -4.38
C LYS A 56 6.84 -0.57 -4.58
N LEU A 57 6.56 0.28 -3.62
CA LEU A 57 5.52 1.27 -3.74
C LEU A 57 6.00 2.42 -4.64
N HIS A 58 5.27 2.74 -5.70
CA HIS A 58 5.53 3.84 -6.62
C HIS A 58 4.68 5.09 -6.32
N LYS A 59 3.44 4.89 -5.86
CA LYS A 59 2.49 5.98 -5.55
C LYS A 59 2.03 5.91 -4.10
N ASN A 60 1.53 7.02 -3.56
CA ASN A 60 0.96 7.03 -2.21
C ASN A 60 -0.24 6.08 -2.15
N LEU A 61 -0.42 5.45 -0.99
CA LEU A 61 -1.61 4.69 -0.67
C LEU A 61 -2.66 5.62 -0.08
N ASP A 62 -3.92 5.21 -0.17
CA ASP A 62 -5.05 5.88 0.47
C ASP A 62 -6.04 4.81 0.92
N TYR A 63 -6.19 4.66 2.22
CA TYR A 63 -7.07 3.65 2.80
C TYR A 63 -8.54 3.90 2.41
N GLU A 64 -8.95 5.16 2.29
CA GLU A 64 -10.33 5.54 1.93
C GLU A 64 -10.68 5.07 0.52
N THR A 65 -9.71 5.17 -0.39
CA THR A 65 -9.87 4.78 -1.79
C THR A 65 -9.76 3.26 -1.97
N ALA A 66 -8.72 2.65 -1.40
CA ALA A 66 -8.45 1.22 -1.54
C ALA A 66 -7.82 0.64 -0.26
N PRO A 67 -8.57 -0.12 0.56
CA PRO A 67 -8.03 -0.73 1.78
C PRO A 67 -7.14 -1.95 1.50
N HIS A 68 -7.12 -2.45 0.27
CA HIS A 68 -6.25 -3.54 -0.15
C HIS A 68 -5.96 -3.51 -1.66
N HIS A 69 -4.82 -4.09 -2.03
CA HIS A 69 -4.44 -4.36 -3.42
C HIS A 69 -4.09 -5.84 -3.59
N LYS A 70 -4.37 -6.38 -4.76
CA LYS A 70 -3.99 -7.75 -5.14
C LYS A 70 -3.31 -7.69 -6.50
N VAL A 71 -2.00 -7.91 -6.53
CA VAL A 71 -1.20 -7.87 -7.77
C VAL A 71 -0.74 -9.28 -8.14
N VAL A 72 -0.73 -9.57 -9.43
CA VAL A 72 -0.19 -10.81 -9.99
C VAL A 72 1.13 -10.48 -10.67
N VAL A 73 2.22 -11.03 -10.16
CA VAL A 73 3.55 -10.93 -10.74
C VAL A 73 3.82 -12.17 -11.56
N VAL A 74 4.21 -12.00 -12.82
CA VAL A 74 4.63 -13.08 -13.71
C VAL A 74 6.14 -13.06 -13.88
N VAL A 75 6.75 -14.24 -13.99
CA VAL A 75 8.17 -14.43 -14.29
C VAL A 75 8.32 -15.40 -15.45
N GLN A 76 9.21 -15.03 -16.38
CA GLN A 76 9.55 -15.82 -17.55
C GLN A 76 11.06 -15.76 -17.83
N ASN A 77 11.61 -16.82 -18.41
CA ASN A 77 12.98 -16.81 -18.90
C ASN A 77 13.14 -15.76 -20.01
N VAL A 78 14.29 -15.09 -20.04
CA VAL A 78 14.67 -14.19 -21.12
C VAL A 78 14.82 -14.96 -22.43
N GLU A 79 15.42 -16.15 -22.34
CA GLU A 79 15.58 -17.07 -23.45
C GLU A 79 14.29 -17.86 -23.71
N LYS A 80 14.06 -18.17 -24.98
CA LYS A 80 12.87 -18.93 -25.38
C LYS A 80 12.96 -20.36 -24.84
N LEU A 81 11.93 -20.78 -24.14
CA LEU A 81 11.80 -22.16 -23.68
C LEU A 81 11.83 -23.15 -24.85
N VAL A 82 12.64 -24.20 -24.70
CA VAL A 82 12.80 -25.28 -25.69
C VAL A 82 12.40 -26.62 -25.10
N GLY A 83 11.90 -27.52 -25.93
CA GLY A 83 11.49 -28.87 -25.53
C GLY A 83 9.97 -29.11 -25.58
N PRO A 84 9.53 -30.35 -25.30
CA PRO A 84 8.13 -30.71 -25.36
C PRO A 84 7.36 -30.08 -24.18
N GLY A 85 6.49 -29.13 -24.49
CA GLY A 85 5.60 -28.51 -23.51
C GLY A 85 6.32 -27.54 -22.58
N PRO A 86 6.73 -26.34 -23.06
CA PRO A 86 7.08 -25.27 -22.13
C PRO A 86 5.90 -25.11 -21.18
N GLY A 87 6.15 -25.26 -19.89
CA GLY A 87 5.12 -25.09 -18.87
C GLY A 87 4.50 -23.70 -18.93
N PRO A 88 3.38 -23.47 -18.23
CA PRO A 88 2.87 -22.11 -18.09
C PRO A 88 3.93 -21.21 -17.46
N GLU A 89 3.87 -19.91 -17.77
CA GLU A 89 4.67 -18.91 -17.06
C GLU A 89 4.39 -19.00 -15.56
N ALA A 90 5.43 -18.80 -14.75
CA ALA A 90 5.28 -18.88 -13.31
C ALA A 90 4.72 -17.56 -12.79
N THR A 91 3.69 -17.64 -11.93
CA THR A 91 3.03 -16.46 -11.36
C THR A 91 3.04 -16.49 -9.85
N ALA A 92 3.10 -15.32 -9.22
CA ALA A 92 2.91 -15.12 -7.79
C ALA A 92 1.85 -14.04 -7.55
N THR A 93 0.91 -14.32 -6.65
CA THR A 93 -0.08 -13.33 -6.20
C THR A 93 0.37 -12.69 -4.90
N VAL A 94 0.44 -11.36 -4.86
CA VAL A 94 0.74 -10.59 -3.65
C VAL A 94 -0.51 -9.84 -3.21
N THR A 95 -0.93 -10.04 -1.96
CA THR A 95 -2.02 -9.27 -1.35
C THR A 95 -1.44 -8.26 -0.37
N ILE A 96 -1.67 -6.97 -0.66
CA ILE A 96 -1.22 -5.85 0.16
C ILE A 96 -2.44 -5.34 0.91
N LEU A 97 -2.40 -5.36 2.24
CA LEU A 97 -3.42 -4.72 3.07
C LEU A 97 -2.90 -3.34 3.49
N VAL A 98 -3.74 -2.32 3.29
CA VAL A 98 -3.46 -0.94 3.68
C VAL A 98 -3.97 -0.72 5.10
N GLU A 99 -3.15 -0.17 5.97
CA GLU A 99 -3.52 0.22 7.32
C GLU A 99 -3.86 1.71 7.34
N ARG A 100 -5.05 2.00 7.89
CA ARG A 100 -5.50 3.37 8.11
C ARG A 100 -4.58 4.07 9.12
N VAL A 101 -4.11 5.25 8.76
CA VAL A 101 -3.38 6.15 9.64
C VAL A 101 -4.32 7.28 10.03
N MET A 102 -4.75 7.29 11.29
CA MET A 102 -5.57 8.39 11.78
C MET A 102 -4.69 9.63 11.96
N PRO A 103 -5.03 10.77 11.33
CA PRO A 103 -4.32 12.00 11.59
C PRO A 103 -4.44 12.37 13.08
N PRO A 104 -3.45 13.10 13.63
CA PRO A 104 -3.53 13.57 15.00
C PRO A 104 -4.77 14.43 15.19
N LEU A 105 -5.37 14.30 16.38
CA LEU A 105 -6.54 15.05 16.76
C LEU A 105 -6.26 16.55 16.62
N LYS A 106 -7.03 17.23 15.76
CA LYS A 106 -6.96 18.69 15.65
C LYS A 106 -8.04 19.29 16.54
N LEU A 107 -7.66 20.33 17.28
CA LEU A 107 -8.59 21.20 17.96
C LEU A 107 -8.83 22.41 17.05
N ASP A 108 -10.07 22.91 17.03
CA ASP A 108 -10.46 24.04 16.18
C ASP A 108 -9.80 25.36 16.63
N GLN A 109 -9.38 25.42 17.90
CA GLN A 109 -8.78 26.59 18.52
C GLN A 109 -7.55 26.20 19.34
N GLU A 110 -6.56 27.08 19.37
CA GLU A 110 -5.38 26.96 20.25
C GLU A 110 -5.74 27.22 21.72
N SER A 111 -6.76 28.05 21.98
CA SER A 111 -7.31 28.32 23.30
C SER A 111 -8.84 28.35 23.29
N TYR A 112 -9.44 27.92 24.40
CA TYR A 112 -10.88 27.95 24.62
C TYR A 112 -11.17 28.76 25.88
N GLU A 113 -11.96 29.82 25.74
CA GLU A 113 -12.32 30.71 26.85
C GLU A 113 -13.83 30.83 26.96
N THR A 114 -14.32 30.94 28.19
CA THR A 114 -15.75 31.19 28.47
C THR A 114 -15.89 32.09 29.69
N SER A 115 -16.90 32.96 29.69
CA SER A 115 -17.22 33.84 30.81
C SER A 115 -18.31 33.22 31.67
N VAL A 116 -18.05 33.10 32.97
CA VAL A 116 -18.94 32.39 33.91
C VAL A 116 -19.47 33.37 34.96
N PRO A 117 -20.80 33.49 35.14
CA PRO A 117 -21.38 34.31 36.20
C PRO A 117 -20.99 33.80 37.60
N VAL A 118 -20.76 34.71 38.54
CA VAL A 118 -20.43 34.37 39.95
C VAL A 118 -21.52 33.55 40.65
N SER A 119 -22.77 33.66 40.20
CA SER A 119 -23.91 32.91 40.75
C SER A 119 -24.05 31.50 40.18
N THR A 120 -23.11 31.03 39.35
CA THR A 120 -23.19 29.71 38.72
C THR A 120 -23.11 28.60 39.78
N PRO A 121 -24.11 27.70 39.87
CA PRO A 121 -24.12 26.62 40.84
C PRO A 121 -22.95 25.65 40.66
N ALA A 122 -22.52 25.03 41.76
CA ALA A 122 -21.52 23.96 41.72
C ALA A 122 -22.01 22.77 40.87
N GLY A 123 -21.13 22.25 40.02
CA GLY A 123 -21.44 21.14 39.10
C GLY A 123 -21.99 21.58 37.74
N SER A 124 -22.08 22.88 37.45
CA SER A 124 -22.50 23.36 36.13
C SER A 124 -21.47 23.03 35.05
N LEU A 125 -21.91 22.48 33.92
CA LEU A 125 -21.08 22.30 32.72
C LEU A 125 -20.83 23.67 32.06
N LEU A 126 -19.56 24.03 31.88
CA LEU A 126 -19.17 25.36 31.37
C LEU A 126 -18.78 25.34 29.89
N LEU A 127 -18.09 24.29 29.45
CA LEU A 127 -17.65 24.15 28.08
C LEU A 127 -17.52 22.66 27.72
N THR A 128 -17.89 22.31 26.49
CA THR A 128 -17.54 21.03 25.86
C THR A 128 -16.59 21.31 24.71
N ILE A 129 -15.40 20.73 24.74
CA ILE A 129 -14.42 20.84 23.66
C ILE A 129 -14.54 19.59 22.80
N GLN A 130 -14.77 19.79 21.51
CA GLN A 130 -14.85 18.73 20.51
C GLN A 130 -13.68 18.91 19.54
N PRO A 131 -13.02 17.83 19.11
CA PRO A 131 -12.05 17.88 18.03
C PRO A 131 -12.68 18.20 16.67
N SER A 132 -11.90 18.78 15.76
CA SER A 132 -12.26 18.91 14.36
C SER A 132 -12.32 17.52 13.70
N GLU A 133 -13.45 17.16 13.08
CA GLU A 133 -13.48 16.02 12.15
C GLU A 133 -12.69 16.40 10.88
N SER A 134 -11.43 15.98 10.79
CA SER A 134 -10.60 16.17 9.59
C SER A 134 -10.96 15.22 8.43
N MET A 135 -12.09 14.50 8.49
CA MET A 135 -12.55 13.66 7.38
C MET A 135 -13.67 14.38 6.63
N ASN A 136 -13.41 14.80 5.39
CA ASN A 136 -14.43 15.21 4.42
C ASN A 136 -15.39 14.04 4.17
N ARG A 137 -16.38 13.84 5.05
CA ARG A 137 -17.45 12.88 4.86
C ARG A 137 -18.55 13.54 4.04
N THR A 138 -18.47 13.40 2.71
CA THR A 138 -19.69 13.45 1.90
C THR A 138 -20.28 12.04 1.86
N ILE A 139 -21.12 11.71 2.84
CA ILE A 139 -22.01 10.56 2.73
C ILE A 139 -23.29 11.08 2.07
N SER A 140 -23.44 10.85 0.77
CA SER A 140 -24.73 11.04 0.09
C SER A 140 -25.70 9.97 0.62
N PRO A 141 -26.90 10.34 1.12
CA PRO A 141 -27.91 9.37 1.50
C PRO A 141 -28.52 8.70 0.26
N ILE A 142 -28.80 7.40 0.38
CA ILE A 142 -29.63 6.58 -0.53
C ILE A 142 -31.09 6.91 -0.27
#